data_AF-A0A929ZUI8-F1
#
_entry.id   AF-A0A929ZUI8-F1
#
_cell.length_a   1.000
_cell.length_b   1.000
_cell.length_c   1.000
_cell.angle_alpha   90.00
_cell.angle_beta   90.00
_cell.angle_gamma   90.00
#
_symmetry.space_group_name_H-M   'P 1'
#
loop_
_entity.id
_entity.type
_entity.pdbx_description
1 polymer ?
#
loop_
_entity_poly.entity_id
_entity_poly.type
_entity_poly.pdbx_seq_one_letter_code
_entity_poly.pdbx_strand_id
1 'polypeptide(L)'
;MVKSFIKVKPVTANSETHNTRKIPPKYLINNPSSDNMHIWDFSIEEKRKEVEERYRRNIGQKMQKKATPIREAVILLPNDNNRENIQKLFLLSTELEKRYGIKTFQWHIHNDEGHIDNRTGEAKYNYHAHLVFDWTDEKGRNLRLNKQDMSDIQTLTAEVMGMERGVKGSKNLSLNHHQFRGFLHIKDKLEERLMRELTREEEREIRTEIKEEYEFFNERASRKAIRFR
;
A
#
# COMPACT_ATOMS: atom_id res chain seq x y z
N MET A 1 0.61 -12.45 -9.82
CA MET A 1 1.79 -11.66 -9.44
C MET A 1 1.36 -10.57 -8.45
N VAL A 2 2.27 -10.01 -7.65
CA VAL A 2 1.90 -8.89 -6.76
C VAL A 2 1.59 -7.66 -7.61
N LYS A 3 0.52 -6.94 -7.27
CA LYS A 3 0.10 -5.74 -8.01
C LYS A 3 0.95 -4.55 -7.63
N SER A 4 1.47 -3.85 -8.62
CA SER A 4 2.21 -2.59 -8.47
C SER A 4 1.31 -1.50 -7.89
N PHE A 5 1.92 -0.63 -7.09
CA PHE A 5 1.26 0.53 -6.51
C PHE A 5 2.20 1.72 -6.52
N ILE A 6 1.70 2.86 -7.00
CA ILE A 6 2.32 4.17 -6.83
C ILE A 6 1.21 5.20 -6.52
N LYS A 7 1.45 6.02 -5.51
CA LYS A 7 0.57 7.14 -5.17
C LYS A 7 1.38 8.38 -4.87
N VAL A 8 1.18 9.41 -5.69
CA VAL A 8 1.81 10.73 -5.51
C VAL A 8 0.88 11.65 -4.71
N LYS A 9 1.42 12.34 -3.71
CA LYS A 9 0.71 13.35 -2.90
C LYS A 9 1.63 14.51 -2.53
N PRO A 10 1.12 15.69 -2.20
CA PRO A 10 1.93 16.76 -1.61
C PRO A 10 2.60 16.28 -0.32
N VAL A 11 3.83 16.73 -0.08
CA VAL A 11 4.52 16.48 1.20
C VAL A 11 3.80 17.20 2.34
N THR A 12 3.91 16.63 3.53
CA THR A 12 3.38 17.18 4.79
C THR A 12 4.53 17.53 5.73
N ALA A 13 4.23 18.23 6.83
CA ALA A 13 5.25 18.56 7.84
C ALA A 13 5.97 17.33 8.42
N ASN A 14 5.30 16.17 8.44
CA ASN A 14 5.85 14.93 9.00
C ASN A 14 6.47 14.00 7.94
N SER A 15 6.46 14.40 6.67
CA SER A 15 6.97 13.55 5.58
C SER A 15 8.43 13.20 5.78
N GLU A 16 9.29 14.20 5.99
CA GLU A 16 10.73 13.97 6.13
C GLU A 16 11.08 13.23 7.43
N THR A 17 10.45 13.59 8.54
CA THR A 17 10.71 12.94 9.84
C THR A 17 10.28 11.47 9.85
N HIS A 18 9.19 11.13 9.14
CA HIS A 18 8.76 9.76 8.91
C HIS A 18 9.76 9.01 8.02
N ASN A 19 10.14 9.63 6.89
CA ASN A 19 11.01 9.03 5.89
C ASN A 19 12.43 8.77 6.40
N THR A 20 12.96 9.60 7.31
CA THR A 20 14.28 9.39 7.90
C THR A 20 14.22 8.68 9.26
N ARG A 21 13.06 8.14 9.65
CA ARG A 21 12.82 7.49 10.96
C ARG A 21 13.21 8.34 12.19
N LYS A 22 13.22 9.68 12.07
CA LYS A 22 13.42 10.59 13.22
C LYS A 22 12.27 10.47 14.20
N ILE A 23 11.06 10.23 13.70
CA ILE A 23 9.87 9.91 14.50
C ILE A 23 9.30 8.60 13.96
N PRO A 24 9.66 7.44 14.54
CA PRO A 24 9.20 6.16 14.04
C PRO A 24 7.70 5.96 14.31
N PRO A 25 6.98 5.29 13.38
CA PRO A 25 5.63 4.83 13.64
C PRO A 25 5.56 3.85 14.82
N LYS A 26 4.41 3.76 15.49
CA LYS A 26 4.21 2.82 16.60
C LYS A 26 4.03 1.36 16.18
N TYR A 27 3.88 1.11 14.88
CA TYR A 27 3.49 -0.19 14.31
C TYR A 27 4.61 -0.85 13.52
N LEU A 28 5.87 -0.50 13.82
CA LEU A 28 7.01 -1.17 13.21
C LEU A 28 7.09 -2.63 13.67
N ILE A 29 7.46 -3.49 12.74
CA ILE A 29 7.79 -4.88 13.01
C ILE A 29 9.27 -4.92 13.36
N ASN A 30 9.60 -5.52 14.51
CA ASN A 30 10.99 -5.65 14.96
C ASN A 30 11.75 -6.63 14.05
N ASN A 31 13.07 -6.40 13.91
CA ASN A 31 14.01 -7.27 13.19
C ASN A 31 13.60 -7.56 11.73
N PRO A 32 13.46 -6.54 10.86
CA PRO A 32 13.29 -6.78 9.43
C PRO A 32 14.52 -7.52 8.88
N SER A 33 14.32 -8.34 7.85
CA SER A 33 15.40 -9.10 7.19
C SER A 33 16.42 -8.21 6.50
N SER A 34 15.99 -7.03 6.07
CA SER A 34 16.82 -6.01 5.42
C SER A 34 16.62 -4.67 6.10
N ASP A 35 17.68 -3.89 6.26
CA ASP A 35 17.62 -2.57 6.88
C ASP A 35 16.83 -1.57 6.03
N ASN A 36 16.32 -0.52 6.67
CA ASN A 36 15.83 0.65 5.96
C ASN A 36 17.00 1.35 5.26
N MET A 37 16.70 2.02 4.15
CA MET A 37 17.72 2.75 3.39
C MET A 37 17.23 4.15 3.05
N HIS A 38 18.12 5.13 3.15
CA HIS A 38 17.78 6.54 2.98
C HIS A 38 18.90 7.23 2.19
N ILE A 39 18.56 7.82 1.05
CA ILE A 39 19.46 8.54 0.15
C ILE A 39 18.81 9.87 -0.17
N TRP A 40 19.52 10.98 0.00
CA TRP A 40 18.98 12.29 -0.32
C TRP A 40 20.08 13.26 -0.73
N ASP A 41 19.74 14.18 -1.64
CA ASP A 41 20.63 15.28 -2.05
C ASP A 41 20.39 16.54 -1.21
N PHE A 42 19.13 16.77 -0.84
CA PHE A 42 18.67 17.96 -0.11
C PHE A 42 17.59 17.56 0.88
N SER A 43 17.44 18.31 1.97
CA SER A 43 16.22 18.26 2.78
C SER A 43 15.02 18.85 2.02
N ILE A 44 13.80 18.49 2.45
CA ILE A 44 12.56 19.07 1.92
C ILE A 44 12.53 20.59 2.12
N GLU A 45 13.05 21.08 3.24
CA GLU A 45 13.11 22.51 3.54
C GLU A 45 14.07 23.25 2.60
N GLU A 46 15.28 22.73 2.40
CA GLU A 46 16.27 23.32 1.47
C GLU A 46 15.75 23.34 0.05
N LYS A 47 15.20 22.22 -0.45
CA LYS A 47 14.62 22.16 -1.79
C LYS A 47 13.45 23.14 -1.95
N ARG A 48 12.63 23.32 -0.90
CA ARG A 48 11.52 24.27 -0.93
C ARG A 48 12.01 25.70 -1.10
N LYS A 49 13.04 26.10 -0.34
CA LYS A 49 13.65 27.43 -0.46
C LYS A 49 14.19 27.67 -1.86
N GLU A 50 14.94 26.70 -2.41
CA GLU A 50 15.47 26.77 -3.78
C GLU A 50 14.36 26.97 -4.82
N VAL A 51 13.28 26.20 -4.74
CA VAL A 51 12.14 26.30 -5.66
C VAL A 51 11.42 27.65 -5.54
N GLU A 52 11.22 28.15 -4.32
CA GLU A 52 10.60 29.46 -4.07
C GLU A 52 11.45 30.62 -4.61
N GLU A 53 12.78 30.54 -4.45
CA GLU A 53 13.73 31.51 -5.00
C GLU A 53 13.75 31.47 -6.53
N ARG A 54 13.81 30.27 -7.12
CA ARG A 54 13.74 30.08 -8.58
C ARG A 54 12.46 30.66 -9.16
N TYR A 55 11.32 30.39 -8.51
CA TYR A 55 10.03 30.96 -8.90
C TYR A 55 10.02 32.48 -8.80
N ARG A 56 10.48 33.06 -7.68
CA ARG A 56 10.53 34.52 -7.50
C ARG A 56 11.42 35.19 -8.55
N ARG A 57 12.59 34.62 -8.83
CA ARG A 57 13.53 35.12 -9.82
C ARG A 57 12.95 35.13 -11.23
N ASN A 58 12.27 34.05 -11.63
CA ASN A 58 11.81 33.87 -12.99
C ASN A 58 10.42 34.44 -13.27
N ILE A 59 9.56 34.52 -12.25
CA ILE A 59 8.16 34.97 -12.38
C ILE A 59 7.97 36.38 -11.80
N GLY A 60 8.87 36.85 -10.95
CA GLY A 60 8.81 38.21 -10.37
C GLY A 60 7.81 38.37 -9.23
N GLN A 61 7.22 37.28 -8.73
CA GLN A 61 6.25 37.32 -7.62
C GLN A 61 6.49 36.20 -6.60
N LYS A 62 5.89 36.32 -5.42
CA LYS A 62 5.91 35.26 -4.39
C LYS A 62 5.07 34.06 -4.81
N MET A 63 5.55 32.85 -4.50
CA MET A 63 4.77 31.63 -4.70
C MET A 63 3.49 31.64 -3.85
N GLN A 64 2.40 31.12 -4.42
CA GLN A 64 1.12 31.05 -3.72
C GLN A 64 1.18 30.06 -2.54
N LYS A 65 0.57 30.40 -1.40
CA LYS A 65 0.57 29.55 -0.20
C LYS A 65 0.00 28.14 -0.41
N LYS A 66 -0.92 27.98 -1.37
CA LYS A 66 -1.55 26.68 -1.70
C LYS A 66 -0.77 25.88 -2.75
N ALA A 67 0.34 26.41 -3.27
CA ALA A 67 1.18 25.68 -4.22
C ALA A 67 1.76 24.42 -3.56
N THR A 68 1.90 23.36 -4.35
CA THR A 68 2.44 22.07 -3.90
C THR A 68 3.70 21.71 -4.72
N PRO A 69 4.77 22.53 -4.61
CA PRO A 69 5.97 22.40 -5.43
C PRO A 69 6.80 21.16 -5.09
N ILE A 70 6.56 20.53 -3.94
CA ILE A 70 7.22 19.30 -3.53
C ILE A 70 6.14 18.25 -3.29
N ARG A 71 6.35 17.06 -3.86
CA ARG A 71 5.45 15.91 -3.73
C ARG A 71 6.24 14.66 -3.36
N GLU A 72 5.57 13.71 -2.74
CA GLU A 72 6.12 12.37 -2.48
C GLU A 72 5.29 11.30 -3.18
N ALA A 73 5.96 10.30 -3.76
CA ALA A 73 5.35 9.03 -4.14
C ALA A 73 5.58 7.99 -3.04
N VAL A 74 4.53 7.24 -2.71
CA VAL A 74 4.66 5.94 -2.04
C VAL A 74 4.58 4.85 -3.09
N ILE A 75 5.56 3.94 -3.11
CA ILE A 75 5.72 2.89 -4.11
C ILE A 75 5.85 1.55 -3.41
N LEU A 76 5.05 0.56 -3.82
CA LEU A 76 5.22 -0.81 -3.30
C LEU A 76 6.41 -1.48 -3.96
N LEU A 77 7.25 -2.16 -3.16
CA LEU A 77 8.39 -2.93 -3.64
C LEU A 77 8.04 -4.42 -3.74
N PRO A 78 8.64 -5.15 -4.69
CA PRO A 78 8.35 -6.58 -4.89
C PRO A 78 8.87 -7.48 -3.77
N ASN A 79 9.93 -7.05 -3.07
CA ASN A 79 10.61 -7.78 -2.00
C ASN A 79 11.48 -6.79 -1.18
N ASP A 80 12.26 -7.30 -0.23
CA ASP A 80 13.17 -6.54 0.63
C ASP A 80 14.61 -6.41 0.07
N ASN A 81 14.86 -6.82 -1.17
CA ASN A 81 16.19 -6.75 -1.78
C ASN A 81 16.54 -5.30 -2.15
N ASN A 82 17.12 -4.57 -1.19
CA ASN A 82 17.50 -3.17 -1.35
C ASN A 82 18.40 -2.90 -2.57
N ARG A 83 19.31 -3.82 -2.91
CA ARG A 83 20.24 -3.64 -4.05
C ARG A 83 19.51 -3.63 -5.39
N GLU A 84 18.55 -4.53 -5.57
CA GLU A 84 17.73 -4.56 -6.78
C GLU A 84 16.71 -3.41 -6.78
N ASN A 85 16.05 -3.19 -5.65
CA ASN A 85 15.03 -2.17 -5.51
C ASN A 85 15.59 -0.77 -5.74
N ILE A 86 16.81 -0.46 -5.30
CA ILE A 86 17.39 0.86 -5.54
C ILE A 86 17.70 1.11 -7.01
N GLN A 87 18.15 0.08 -7.75
CA GLN A 87 18.36 0.19 -9.19
C GLN A 87 17.05 0.47 -9.93
N LYS A 88 15.98 -0.24 -9.54
CA LYS A 88 14.62 -0.01 -10.07
C LYS A 88 14.11 1.40 -9.75
N LEU A 89 14.30 1.86 -8.52
CA LEU A 89 13.88 3.20 -8.11
C LEU A 89 14.66 4.29 -8.85
N PHE A 90 15.97 4.14 -9.06
CA PHE A 90 16.74 5.06 -9.88
C PHE A 90 16.28 5.08 -11.33
N LEU A 91 16.06 3.90 -11.94
CA LEU A 91 15.52 3.81 -13.30
C LEU A 91 14.15 4.50 -13.41
N LEU A 92 13.27 4.28 -12.44
CA LEU A 92 11.97 4.94 -12.38
C LEU A 92 12.13 6.46 -12.26
N SER A 93 13.00 6.95 -11.37
CA SER A 93 13.30 8.38 -11.22
C SER A 93 13.80 9.01 -12.53
N THR A 94 14.71 8.34 -13.24
CA THR A 94 15.22 8.80 -14.55
C THR A 94 14.13 8.87 -15.60
N GLU A 95 13.26 7.85 -15.71
CA GLU A 95 12.17 7.86 -16.67
C GLU A 95 11.08 8.89 -16.33
N LEU A 96 10.81 9.12 -15.04
CA LEU A 96 9.89 10.17 -14.59
C LEU A 96 10.41 11.57 -14.92
N GLU A 97 11.70 11.82 -14.73
CA GLU A 97 12.33 13.09 -15.10
C GLU A 97 12.28 13.28 -16.62
N LYS A 98 12.71 12.28 -17.39
CA LYS A 98 12.76 12.34 -18.86
C LYS A 98 11.39 12.59 -19.49
N ARG A 99 10.35 11.91 -19.03
CA ARG A 99 9.01 11.97 -19.66
C ARG A 99 8.15 13.12 -19.15
N TYR A 100 8.32 13.52 -17.89
CA TYR A 100 7.39 14.42 -17.22
C TYR A 100 8.07 15.61 -16.51
N GLY A 101 9.40 15.67 -16.51
CA GLY A 101 10.17 16.68 -15.79
C GLY A 101 10.13 16.53 -14.27
N ILE A 102 9.68 15.38 -13.75
CA ILE A 102 9.58 15.12 -12.31
C ILE A 102 10.97 14.75 -11.78
N LYS A 103 11.59 15.64 -11.02
CA LYS A 103 12.95 15.44 -10.52
C LYS A 103 12.93 14.85 -9.11
N THR A 104 13.54 13.69 -8.93
CA THR A 104 13.66 13.07 -7.59
C THR A 104 14.89 13.59 -6.88
N PHE A 105 14.78 13.89 -5.58
CA PHE A 105 15.91 14.34 -4.76
C PHE A 105 16.03 13.63 -3.40
N GLN A 106 15.07 12.76 -3.05
CA GLN A 106 15.17 11.83 -1.92
C GLN A 106 14.58 10.46 -2.27
N TRP A 107 15.21 9.40 -1.77
CA TRP A 107 14.82 8.00 -1.87
C TRP A 107 14.88 7.36 -0.48
N HIS A 108 13.76 6.83 0.00
CA HIS A 108 13.69 6.13 1.28
C HIS A 108 13.03 4.77 1.09
N ILE A 109 13.68 3.68 1.50
CA ILE A 109 13.11 2.33 1.56
C ILE A 109 12.81 1.99 3.00
N HIS A 110 11.59 1.53 3.25
CA HIS A 110 11.12 1.04 4.54
C HIS A 110 10.82 -0.45 4.44
N ASN A 111 11.54 -1.24 5.24
CA ASN A 111 11.44 -2.71 5.31
C ASN A 111 10.86 -3.21 6.64
N ASP A 112 10.61 -2.29 7.57
CA ASP A 112 10.20 -2.50 8.96
C ASP A 112 8.70 -2.23 9.20
N GLU A 113 7.92 -1.93 8.18
CA GLU A 113 6.47 -1.71 8.29
C GLU A 113 5.66 -2.94 7.88
N GLY A 114 4.49 -3.12 8.49
CA GLY A 114 3.59 -4.24 8.16
C GLY A 114 2.55 -4.48 9.25
N HIS A 115 2.07 -5.72 9.33
CA HIS A 115 1.25 -6.20 10.44
C HIS A 115 1.58 -7.65 10.76
N ILE A 116 1.29 -8.07 12.00
CA ILE A 116 1.28 -9.49 12.37
C ILE A 116 -0.10 -10.04 12.01
N ASP A 117 -0.13 -11.17 11.32
CA ASP A 117 -1.36 -11.87 11.01
C ASP A 117 -1.91 -12.53 12.27
N ASN A 118 -3.12 -12.15 12.70
CA ASN A 118 -3.71 -12.62 13.95
C ASN A 118 -4.02 -14.13 13.97
N ARG A 119 -4.10 -14.78 12.81
CA ARG A 119 -4.47 -16.21 12.70
C ARG A 119 -3.23 -17.10 12.71
N THR A 120 -2.18 -16.66 12.04
CA THR A 120 -0.94 -17.45 11.85
C THR A 120 0.18 -17.01 12.78
N GLY A 121 0.13 -15.78 13.30
CA GLY A 121 1.22 -15.15 14.05
C GLY A 121 2.38 -14.69 13.17
N GLU A 122 2.28 -14.83 11.84
CA GLU A 122 3.35 -14.49 10.91
C GLU A 122 3.40 -12.98 10.62
N ALA A 123 4.61 -12.45 10.47
CA ALA A 123 4.83 -11.08 10.07
C ALA A 123 4.56 -10.90 8.56
N LYS A 124 3.59 -10.03 8.24
CA LYS A 124 3.31 -9.58 6.88
C LYS A 124 3.90 -8.20 6.66
N TYR A 125 5.12 -8.17 6.14
CA TYR A 125 5.83 -6.95 5.78
C TYR A 125 5.20 -6.24 4.59
N ASN A 126 5.28 -4.91 4.61
CA ASN A 126 4.88 -4.02 3.53
C ASN A 126 6.11 -3.24 3.04
N TYR A 127 6.94 -3.90 2.23
CA TYR A 127 8.13 -3.28 1.64
C TYR A 127 7.72 -2.16 0.71
N HIS A 128 8.13 -0.93 1.01
CA HIS A 128 7.76 0.21 0.19
C HIS A 128 8.84 1.28 0.20
N ALA A 129 8.79 2.12 -0.83
CA ALA A 129 9.66 3.26 -0.97
C ALA A 129 8.89 4.58 -0.97
N HIS A 130 9.52 5.62 -0.44
CA HIS A 130 9.14 7.02 -0.59
C HIS A 130 10.13 7.69 -1.52
N LEU A 131 9.64 8.23 -2.64
CA LEU A 131 10.41 9.11 -3.52
C LEU A 131 9.91 10.54 -3.36
N VAL A 132 10.80 11.48 -3.10
CA VAL A 132 10.44 12.90 -2.93
C VAL A 132 10.91 13.69 -4.14
N PHE A 133 9.99 14.47 -4.71
CA PHE A 133 10.14 15.13 -6.00
C PHE A 133 10.09 16.65 -5.88
N ASP A 134 10.95 17.32 -6.64
CA ASP A 134 10.69 18.67 -7.13
C ASP A 134 9.63 18.55 -8.24
N TRP A 135 8.46 19.09 -7.95
CA TRP A 135 7.28 19.05 -8.80
C TRP A 135 7.12 20.34 -9.60
N THR A 136 8.23 20.97 -10.00
CA THR A 136 8.21 22.23 -10.76
C THR A 136 9.01 22.18 -12.05
N ASP A 137 8.62 23.02 -13.00
CA ASP A 137 9.38 23.28 -14.22
C ASP A 137 10.64 24.11 -13.96
N GLU A 138 11.41 24.37 -15.01
CA GLU A 138 12.63 25.19 -14.95
C GLU A 138 12.39 26.62 -14.44
N LYS A 139 11.16 27.13 -14.56
CA LYS A 139 10.75 28.44 -14.07
C LYS A 139 10.22 28.40 -12.63
N GLY A 140 10.14 27.22 -12.01
CA GLY A 140 9.60 27.01 -10.67
C GLY A 140 8.07 26.91 -10.62
N ARG A 141 7.39 26.79 -11.77
CA ARG A 141 5.92 26.60 -11.81
C ARG A 141 5.59 25.13 -11.59
N ASN A 142 4.51 24.84 -10.86
CA ASN A 142 4.08 23.46 -10.64
C ASN A 142 3.84 22.71 -11.97
N LEU A 143 4.37 21.49 -12.07
CA LEU A 143 4.08 20.58 -13.18
C LEU A 143 2.59 20.24 -13.22
N ARG A 144 2.00 20.32 -14.42
CA ARG A 144 0.56 20.09 -14.67
C ARG A 144 0.36 18.75 -15.37
N LEU A 145 0.38 17.68 -14.60
CA LEU A 145 0.09 16.33 -15.11
C LEU A 145 -1.42 16.08 -15.16
N ASN A 146 -1.88 15.52 -16.27
CA ASN A 146 -3.26 15.15 -16.50
C ASN A 146 -3.55 13.70 -16.02
N LYS A 147 -4.80 13.24 -16.15
CA LYS A 147 -5.19 11.88 -15.72
C LYS A 147 -4.49 10.77 -16.51
N GLN A 148 -4.25 11.00 -17.80
CA GLN A 148 -3.55 10.07 -18.67
C GLN A 148 -2.09 9.92 -18.22
N ASP A 149 -1.39 11.05 -17.99
CA ASP A 149 -0.02 11.04 -17.47
C ASP A 149 0.08 10.25 -16.16
N MET A 150 -0.86 10.46 -15.23
CA MET A 150 -0.91 9.70 -13.97
C MET A 150 -1.17 8.21 -14.16
N SER A 151 -1.99 7.84 -15.15
CA SER A 151 -2.23 6.44 -15.52
C SER A 151 -0.98 5.80 -16.15
N ASP A 152 -0.24 6.55 -16.95
CA ASP A 152 0.98 6.09 -17.61
C ASP A 152 2.13 5.95 -16.61
N ILE A 153 2.22 6.83 -15.62
CA ILE A 153 3.12 6.68 -14.47
C ILE A 153 2.85 5.36 -13.73
N GLN A 154 1.58 5.00 -13.47
CA GLN A 154 1.27 3.70 -12.86
C GLN A 154 1.71 2.52 -13.72
N THR A 155 1.63 2.65 -15.05
CA THR A 155 2.07 1.61 -15.99
C THR A 155 3.59 1.49 -15.98
N LEU A 156 4.29 2.61 -16.07
CA LEU A 156 5.75 2.69 -15.96
C LEU A 156 6.26 2.10 -14.64
N THR A 157 5.63 2.42 -13.51
CA THR A 157 6.00 1.82 -12.22
C THR A 157 5.83 0.31 -12.23
N ALA A 158 4.74 -0.21 -12.81
CA ALA A 158 4.53 -1.65 -12.89
C ALA A 158 5.61 -2.34 -13.74
N GLU A 159 5.95 -1.75 -14.89
CA GLU A 159 7.02 -2.24 -15.78
C GLU A 159 8.39 -2.23 -15.09
N VAL A 160 8.79 -1.10 -14.50
CA VAL A 160 10.10 -0.96 -13.84
C VAL A 160 10.21 -1.86 -12.60
N MET A 161 9.13 -2.02 -11.84
CA MET A 161 9.14 -2.87 -10.65
C MET A 161 9.04 -4.37 -11.00
N GLY A 162 8.68 -4.72 -12.24
CA GLY A 162 8.42 -6.10 -12.65
C GLY A 162 7.17 -6.67 -11.98
N MET A 163 6.15 -5.84 -11.77
CA MET A 163 4.93 -6.16 -11.02
C MET A 163 3.69 -6.03 -11.90
N GLU A 164 2.58 -6.64 -11.49
CA GLU A 164 1.34 -6.58 -12.25
C GLU A 164 0.70 -5.19 -12.15
N ARG A 165 0.34 -4.59 -13.28
CA ARG A 165 -0.33 -3.29 -13.30
C ARG A 165 -1.71 -3.39 -12.63
N GLY A 166 -2.01 -2.48 -11.71
CA GLY A 166 -3.34 -2.36 -11.10
C GLY A 166 -4.46 -2.10 -12.14
N VAL A 167 -5.72 -2.33 -11.75
CA VAL A 167 -6.88 -2.18 -12.66
C VAL A 167 -7.08 -0.72 -13.08
N LYS A 168 -7.05 -0.45 -14.39
CA LYS A 168 -7.36 0.88 -14.95
C LYS A 168 -8.80 1.27 -14.63
N GLY A 169 -9.02 2.52 -14.21
CA GLY A 169 -10.35 3.03 -13.89
C GLY A 169 -10.99 2.42 -12.63
N SER A 170 -10.20 1.77 -11.76
CA SER A 170 -10.70 1.24 -10.49
C SER A 170 -11.39 2.33 -9.65
N LYS A 171 -12.59 2.03 -9.14
CA LYS A 171 -13.35 2.88 -8.21
C LYS A 171 -13.00 2.62 -6.75
N ASN A 172 -11.92 1.89 -6.48
CA ASN A 172 -11.50 1.59 -5.12
C ASN A 172 -11.23 2.88 -4.35
N LEU A 173 -11.71 2.92 -3.10
CA LEU A 173 -11.48 4.06 -2.22
C LEU A 173 -9.99 4.21 -1.94
N SER A 174 -9.46 5.41 -2.18
CA SER A 174 -8.09 5.74 -1.82
C SER A 174 -8.02 6.08 -0.33
N LEU A 175 -7.96 5.04 0.50
CA LEU A 175 -7.89 5.19 1.96
C LEU A 175 -6.49 5.64 2.39
N ASN A 176 -6.42 6.52 3.38
CA ASN A 176 -5.16 6.77 4.10
C ASN A 176 -4.86 5.61 5.07
N HIS A 177 -3.68 5.58 5.67
CA HIS A 177 -3.26 4.50 6.57
C HIS A 177 -4.26 4.25 7.72
N HIS A 178 -4.74 5.30 8.38
CA HIS A 178 -5.70 5.17 9.48
C HIS A 178 -7.06 4.60 9.01
N GLN A 179 -7.55 5.09 7.88
CA GLN A 179 -8.79 4.60 7.27
C GLN A 179 -8.66 3.15 6.83
N PHE A 180 -7.50 2.76 6.28
CA PHE A 180 -7.25 1.39 5.87
C PHE A 180 -7.21 0.43 7.08
N ARG A 181 -6.58 0.83 8.19
CA ARG A 181 -6.63 0.04 9.44
C ARG A 181 -8.04 -0.09 10.00
N GLY A 182 -8.83 0.98 9.96
CA GLY A 182 -10.24 0.93 10.34
C GLY A 182 -11.04 -0.03 9.45
N PHE A 183 -10.81 0.01 8.14
CA PHE A 183 -11.42 -0.92 7.19
C PHE A 183 -11.04 -2.38 7.48
N LEU A 184 -9.75 -2.68 7.73
CA LEU A 184 -9.30 -4.02 8.11
C LEU A 184 -9.98 -4.52 9.37
N HIS A 185 -10.07 -3.69 10.42
CA HIS A 185 -10.75 -4.07 11.66
C HIS A 185 -12.24 -4.39 11.45
N ILE A 186 -12.92 -3.61 10.61
CA ILE A 186 -14.32 -3.88 10.25
C ILE A 186 -14.42 -5.18 9.46
N LYS A 187 -13.51 -5.39 8.50
CA LYS A 187 -13.45 -6.60 7.69
C LYS A 187 -13.24 -7.84 8.54
N ASP A 188 -12.25 -7.84 9.44
CA ASP A 188 -11.94 -8.97 10.32
C ASP A 188 -13.15 -9.33 11.20
N LYS A 189 -13.83 -8.33 11.76
CA LYS A 189 -15.09 -8.54 12.52
C LYS A 189 -16.21 -9.16 11.69
N LEU A 190 -16.33 -8.76 10.42
CA LEU A 190 -17.33 -9.31 9.51
C LEU A 190 -16.99 -10.75 9.13
N GLU A 191 -15.72 -11.05 8.85
CA GLU A 191 -15.25 -12.41 8.56
C GLU A 191 -15.45 -13.34 9.76
N GLU A 192 -15.12 -12.90 10.98
CA GLU A 192 -15.41 -13.67 12.20
C GLU A 192 -16.90 -13.97 12.37
N ARG A 193 -17.76 -12.98 12.11
CA ARG A 193 -19.22 -13.17 12.20
C ARG A 193 -19.71 -14.17 11.16
N LEU A 194 -19.25 -14.05 9.91
CA LEU A 194 -19.63 -14.94 8.83
C LEU A 194 -19.14 -16.38 9.10
N MET A 195 -17.91 -16.55 9.57
CA MET A 195 -17.40 -17.87 9.98
C MET A 195 -18.25 -18.51 11.08
N ARG A 196 -18.66 -17.74 12.10
CA ARG A 196 -19.56 -18.26 13.15
C ARG A 196 -20.94 -18.63 12.61
N GLU A 197 -21.46 -17.89 11.64
CA GLU A 197 -22.74 -18.21 10.99
C GLU A 197 -22.63 -19.49 10.16
N LEU A 198 -21.58 -19.64 9.34
CA LEU A 198 -21.28 -20.86 8.58
C LEU A 198 -21.12 -22.09 9.47
N THR A 199 -20.30 -22.00 10.52
CA THR A 199 -20.11 -23.14 11.45
C THR A 199 -21.41 -23.55 12.14
N ARG A 200 -22.29 -22.59 12.46
CA ARG A 200 -23.62 -22.90 13.02
C ARG A 200 -24.55 -23.58 12.01
N GLU A 201 -24.42 -23.24 10.74
CA GLU A 201 -25.16 -23.86 9.64
C GLU A 201 -24.69 -25.30 9.43
N GLU A 202 -23.37 -25.53 9.33
CA GLU A 202 -22.75 -26.86 9.25
C GLU A 202 -23.13 -27.73 10.46
N GLU A 203 -23.09 -27.20 11.68
CA GLU A 203 -23.54 -27.92 12.89
C GLU A 203 -25.02 -28.31 12.84
N ARG A 204 -25.89 -27.49 12.21
CA ARG A 204 -27.31 -27.80 12.05
C ARG A 204 -27.53 -28.89 11.02
N GLU A 205 -26.80 -28.86 9.91
CA GLU A 205 -26.84 -29.90 8.87
C GLU A 205 -26.40 -31.25 9.45
N ILE A 206 -25.24 -31.30 10.12
CA ILE A 206 -24.74 -32.51 10.79
C ILE A 206 -25.76 -33.04 11.81
N ARG A 207 -26.38 -32.17 12.62
CA ARG A 207 -27.42 -32.59 13.58
C ARG A 207 -28.65 -33.18 12.89
N THR A 208 -28.99 -32.69 11.71
CA THR A 208 -30.14 -33.15 10.94
C THR A 208 -29.84 -34.51 10.33
N GLU A 209 -28.68 -34.68 9.69
CA GLU A 209 -28.20 -35.97 9.16
C GLU A 209 -28.12 -37.05 10.25
N ILE A 210 -27.54 -36.71 11.42
CA ILE A 210 -27.49 -37.63 12.56
C ILE A 210 -28.90 -38.08 12.95
N LYS A 211 -29.86 -37.15 13.03
CA LYS A 211 -31.23 -37.46 13.41
C LYS A 211 -31.91 -38.39 12.40
N GLU A 212 -31.73 -38.13 11.10
CA GLU A 212 -32.26 -38.96 10.02
C GLU A 212 -31.67 -40.37 10.03
N GLU A 213 -30.35 -40.50 10.25
CA GLU A 213 -29.71 -41.81 10.41
C GLU A 213 -30.28 -42.58 11.62
N TYR A 214 -30.39 -41.93 12.79
CA TYR A 214 -30.96 -42.55 13.98
C TYR A 214 -32.40 -43.04 13.77
N GLU A 215 -33.24 -42.23 13.11
CA GLU A 215 -34.62 -42.62 12.77
C GLU A 215 -34.64 -43.82 11.81
N PHE A 216 -33.80 -43.80 10.77
CA PHE A 216 -33.67 -44.90 9.82
C PHE A 216 -33.23 -46.22 10.50
N PHE A 217 -32.25 -46.17 11.41
CA PHE A 217 -31.80 -47.35 12.15
C PHE A 217 -32.91 -47.94 13.05
N ASN A 218 -33.66 -47.09 13.74
CA ASN A 218 -34.75 -47.51 14.62
C ASN A 218 -35.92 -48.16 13.87
N GLU A 219 -36.29 -47.62 12.69
CA GLU A 219 -37.28 -48.25 11.83
C GLU A 219 -36.84 -49.64 11.36
N ARG A 220 -35.56 -49.78 10.98
CA ARG A 220 -35.00 -51.04 10.48
C ARG A 220 -34.96 -52.12 11.56
N ALA A 221 -34.61 -51.75 12.80
CA ALA A 221 -34.64 -52.63 13.96
C ALA A 221 -36.07 -53.10 14.29
N SER A 222 -37.04 -52.18 14.23
CA SER A 222 -38.46 -52.49 14.47
C SER A 222 -39.04 -53.43 13.41
N ARG A 223 -38.71 -53.24 12.13
CA ARG A 223 -39.14 -54.14 11.03
C ARG A 223 -38.53 -55.55 11.14
N LYS A 224 -37.30 -55.68 11.65
CA LYS A 224 -36.69 -57.00 11.93
C LYS A 224 -37.39 -57.71 13.08
N ALA A 225 -37.74 -57.00 14.16
CA ALA A 225 -38.40 -57.59 15.33
C ALA A 225 -39.81 -58.14 15.02
N ILE A 226 -40.54 -57.53 14.08
CA ILE A 226 -41.87 -57.99 13.64
C ILE A 226 -41.79 -59.29 12.81
N ARG A 227 -40.67 -59.56 12.14
CA ARG A 227 -40.49 -60.72 11.26
C ARG A 227 -40.16 -62.03 11.99
N PHE A 228 -39.88 -61.97 13.30
CA PHE A 228 -39.53 -63.11 14.15
C PHE A 228 -40.61 -63.40 15.23
N ARG A 229 -41.82 -62.86 15.06
CA ARG A 229 -43.01 -63.22 15.85
C ARG A 229 -43.98 -64.05 15.03
#